data_AF-A0A949G232-F1
#
_entry.id   AF-A0A949G232-F1
#
_cell.length_a   1.000
_cell.length_b   1.000
_cell.length_c   1.000
_cell.angle_alpha   90.00
_cell.angle_beta   90.00
_cell.angle_gamma   90.00
#
_symmetry.space_group_name_H-M   'P 1'
#
loop_
_entity.id
_entity.type
_entity.pdbx_description
1 polymer ?
#
loop_
_entity_poly.entity_id
_entity_poly.type
_entity_poly.pdbx_seq_one_letter_code
_entity_poly.pdbx_strand_id
1 'polypeptide(L)'
;MKRPRSGTMVAVMIACAVTAVPQAAEPGGGTARSTGDAMRQMVATLGYEPVVGDRCVAFSRSLPIDRWKTAIDSATRRGASVATTETELRVIDELRRRLDAIIRQADGGSGYWNLPDVLADRRAQCLGNCQLWYVLGNAVGVRVAALEVSRPADGELGEHETHVATLIRLADGRVRMIDTRYGIDSGPFRFGEVYRRYGTWWSRAELSAHRSLHRRVRVLDRSGIEAAILLNIGNTYRRAGHDAEAAPIYDRGLTLDPDSPALNLAVGETCFRAGTWDEAERSIRAAIALDPECSDAYAALGTLLTRQNKWAEATAALQRAVALKPHSPDAIQRLREAERRLAEAGHAVQTP
;
A
#
# COMPACT_ATOMS: atom_id res chain seq x y z
N MET A 1 -10.29 26.43 -35.62
CA MET A 1 -10.84 27.17 -34.46
C MET A 1 -10.66 26.34 -33.20
N LYS A 2 -10.16 27.00 -32.15
CA LYS A 2 -9.87 26.61 -30.76
C LYS A 2 -10.27 25.20 -30.27
N ARG A 3 -9.26 24.42 -29.87
CA ARG A 3 -9.38 23.32 -28.90
C ARG A 3 -9.89 23.88 -27.55
N PRO A 4 -10.80 23.22 -26.84
CA PRO A 4 -11.16 23.64 -25.49
C PRO A 4 -10.00 23.34 -24.53
N ARG A 5 -9.70 24.30 -23.65
CA ARG A 5 -8.61 24.25 -22.67
C ARG A 5 -8.94 23.18 -21.62
N SER A 6 -8.18 22.09 -21.63
CA SER A 6 -8.17 21.02 -20.62
C SER A 6 -7.54 21.42 -19.26
N GLY A 7 -7.28 22.72 -19.05
CA GLY A 7 -6.52 23.21 -17.89
C GLY A 7 -7.35 23.44 -16.62
N THR A 8 -8.67 23.52 -16.70
CA THR A 8 -9.48 24.01 -15.56
C THR A 8 -9.99 22.90 -14.65
N MET A 9 -10.16 21.66 -15.13
CA MET A 9 -10.61 20.54 -14.28
C MET A 9 -9.46 19.88 -13.51
N VAL A 10 -8.25 19.88 -14.06
CA VAL A 10 -7.04 19.37 -13.38
C VAL A 10 -6.58 20.33 -12.28
N ALA A 11 -6.74 21.64 -12.46
CA ALA A 11 -6.34 22.65 -11.47
C ALA A 11 -7.23 22.66 -10.21
N VAL A 12 -8.52 22.28 -10.33
CA VAL A 12 -9.45 22.25 -9.18
C VAL A 12 -9.25 21.00 -8.32
N MET A 13 -8.78 19.88 -8.90
CA MET A 13 -8.39 18.67 -8.15
C MET A 13 -7.04 18.83 -7.42
N ILE A 14 -6.11 19.62 -7.98
CA ILE A 14 -4.82 19.92 -7.32
C ILE A 14 -5.02 20.85 -6.11
N ALA A 15 -6.04 21.71 -6.10
CA ALA A 15 -6.27 22.65 -5.00
C ALA A 15 -6.86 22.00 -3.73
N CYS A 16 -7.55 20.86 -3.82
CA CYS A 16 -8.08 20.14 -2.66
C CYS A 16 -7.12 19.09 -2.05
N ALA A 17 -6.00 18.77 -2.72
CA ALA A 17 -5.03 17.77 -2.24
C ALA A 17 -3.79 18.38 -1.54
N VAL A 18 -3.69 19.72 -1.46
CA VAL A 18 -2.50 20.43 -0.94
C VAL A 18 -2.66 20.87 0.53
N THR A 19 -3.79 20.60 1.17
CA THR A 19 -3.98 20.83 2.62
C THR A 19 -3.58 19.61 3.42
N ALA A 20 -2.30 19.55 3.78
CA ALA A 20 -1.67 18.53 4.62
C ALA A 20 -1.73 17.11 4.00
N VAL A 21 -0.70 16.29 4.25
CA VAL A 21 -0.91 14.82 4.31
C VAL A 21 -2.26 14.62 5.02
N PRO A 22 -3.27 13.95 4.42
CA PRO A 22 -4.61 13.83 5.00
C PRO A 22 -4.42 13.54 6.48
N GLN A 23 -5.07 14.33 7.35
CA GLN A 23 -4.92 14.21 8.80
C GLN A 23 -4.89 12.71 9.10
N ALA A 24 -3.71 12.20 9.47
CA ALA A 24 -3.55 10.81 9.85
C ALA A 24 -4.66 10.61 10.86
N ALA A 25 -5.59 9.68 10.59
CA ALA A 25 -6.85 9.59 11.32
C ALA A 25 -6.53 9.82 12.79
N GLU A 26 -6.88 11.00 13.32
CA GLU A 26 -6.53 11.27 14.70
C GLU A 26 -7.27 10.18 15.46
N PRO A 27 -6.58 9.34 16.25
CA PRO A 27 -7.25 8.31 17.00
C PRO A 27 -8.31 9.04 17.80
N GLY A 28 -9.58 8.81 17.44
CA GLY A 28 -10.67 9.71 17.79
C GLY A 28 -10.53 10.08 19.25
N GLY A 29 -10.36 11.37 19.53
CA GLY A 29 -10.04 11.94 20.85
C GLY A 29 -11.16 11.79 21.88
N GLY A 30 -11.83 10.63 21.90
CA GLY A 30 -12.82 10.23 22.88
C GLY A 30 -12.15 9.41 23.98
N THR A 31 -12.23 9.92 25.22
CA THR A 31 -12.44 9.16 26.47
C THR A 31 -11.53 7.97 26.82
N ALA A 32 -10.43 7.70 26.11
CA ALA A 32 -9.53 6.60 26.46
C ALA A 32 -8.89 6.87 27.85
N ARG A 33 -9.18 6.00 28.82
CA ARG A 33 -8.78 6.18 30.23
C ARG A 33 -7.34 5.78 30.50
N SER A 34 -6.72 5.01 29.59
CA SER A 34 -5.34 4.55 29.68
C SER A 34 -4.72 4.35 28.29
N THR A 35 -3.39 4.22 28.22
CA THR A 35 -2.68 3.87 26.98
C THR A 35 -3.15 2.54 26.40
N GLY A 36 -3.49 1.58 27.27
CA GLY A 36 -4.06 0.29 26.86
C GLY A 36 -5.44 0.43 26.21
N ASP A 37 -6.30 1.30 26.73
CA ASP A 37 -7.63 1.54 26.14
C ASP A 37 -7.51 2.18 24.74
N ALA A 38 -6.55 3.11 24.57
CA ALA A 38 -6.26 3.70 23.27
C ALA A 38 -5.79 2.62 22.27
N MET A 39 -4.93 1.69 22.68
CA MET A 39 -4.50 0.57 21.82
C MET A 39 -5.68 -0.29 21.38
N ARG A 40 -6.59 -0.66 22.31
CA ARG A 40 -7.79 -1.45 21.98
C ARG A 40 -8.68 -0.71 20.98
N GLN A 41 -8.89 0.59 21.18
CA GLN A 41 -9.69 1.40 20.29
C GLN A 41 -9.09 1.45 18.89
N MET A 42 -7.76 1.62 18.77
CA MET A 42 -7.08 1.59 17.47
C MET A 42 -7.16 0.23 16.79
N VAL A 43 -7.04 -0.87 17.55
CA VAL A 43 -7.19 -2.24 17.03
C VAL A 43 -8.61 -2.47 16.51
N ALA A 44 -9.63 -2.06 17.26
CA ALA A 44 -11.03 -2.13 16.83
C ALA A 44 -11.30 -1.23 15.61
N THR A 45 -10.63 -0.08 15.53
CA THR A 45 -10.72 0.86 14.40
C THR A 45 -10.20 0.23 13.10
N LEU A 46 -9.22 -0.67 13.18
CA LEU A 46 -8.71 -1.47 12.07
C LEU A 46 -9.62 -2.67 11.71
N GLY A 47 -10.77 -2.83 12.38
CA GLY A 47 -11.73 -3.90 12.10
C GLY A 47 -11.42 -5.23 12.78
N TYR A 48 -10.51 -5.27 13.76
CA TYR A 48 -10.19 -6.49 14.49
C TYR A 48 -11.09 -6.71 15.71
N GLU A 49 -11.28 -7.99 16.04
CA GLU A 49 -11.99 -8.44 17.23
C GLU A 49 -11.34 -7.93 18.53
N PRO A 50 -12.11 -7.68 19.62
CA PRO A 50 -11.58 -7.15 20.88
C PRO A 50 -10.41 -7.94 21.48
N VAL A 51 -10.40 -9.26 21.30
CA VAL A 51 -9.32 -10.15 21.76
C VAL A 51 -7.96 -9.81 21.16
N VAL A 52 -7.93 -9.28 19.93
CA VAL A 52 -6.69 -8.80 19.29
C VAL A 52 -6.16 -7.56 20.02
N GLY A 53 -7.07 -6.71 20.51
CA GLY A 53 -6.74 -5.56 21.34
C GLY A 53 -6.08 -5.98 22.65
N ASP A 54 -6.64 -7.00 23.33
CA ASP A 54 -6.02 -7.61 24.52
C ASP A 54 -4.62 -8.12 24.25
N ARG A 55 -4.43 -8.83 23.13
CA ARG A 55 -3.12 -9.35 22.73
C ARG A 55 -2.13 -8.22 22.44
N CYS A 56 -2.56 -7.12 21.83
CA CYS A 56 -1.71 -5.97 21.57
C CYS A 56 -1.27 -5.28 22.86
N VAL A 57 -2.19 -5.08 23.82
CA VAL A 57 -1.86 -4.54 25.15
C VAL A 57 -0.92 -5.48 25.91
N ALA A 58 -1.14 -6.79 25.83
CA ALA A 58 -0.23 -7.76 26.45
C ALA A 58 1.18 -7.71 25.83
N PHE A 59 1.27 -7.60 24.49
CA PHE A 59 2.53 -7.44 23.77
C PHE A 59 3.30 -6.20 24.22
N SER A 60 2.58 -5.08 24.38
CA SER A 60 3.17 -3.79 24.70
C SER A 60 3.79 -3.72 26.09
N ARG A 61 3.48 -4.66 27.00
CA ARG A 61 4.05 -4.71 28.37
C ARG A 61 5.57 -4.92 28.39
N SER A 62 6.14 -5.48 27.32
CA SER A 62 7.59 -5.62 27.17
C SER A 62 8.30 -4.34 26.73
N LEU A 63 7.52 -3.29 26.42
CA LEU A 63 8.00 -2.02 25.89
C LEU A 63 7.73 -0.89 26.91
N PRO A 64 8.59 0.13 27.00
CA PRO A 64 8.43 1.25 27.92
C PRO A 64 7.41 2.29 27.38
N ILE A 65 6.21 1.82 27.00
CA ILE A 65 5.16 2.61 26.34
C ILE A 65 4.79 3.86 27.15
N ASP A 66 4.46 3.70 28.43
CA ASP A 66 3.99 4.82 29.26
C ASP A 66 5.12 5.83 29.53
N ARG A 67 6.37 5.37 29.60
CA ARG A 67 7.54 6.26 29.72
C ARG A 67 7.70 7.10 28.47
N TRP A 68 7.62 6.50 27.28
CA TRP A 68 7.72 7.22 26.02
C TRP A 68 6.56 8.20 25.84
N LYS A 69 5.32 7.77 26.13
CA LYS A 69 4.14 8.63 26.12
C LYS A 69 4.31 9.83 27.04
N THR A 70 4.72 9.60 28.29
CA THR A 70 4.94 10.68 29.26
C THR A 70 6.01 11.67 28.79
N ALA A 71 7.08 11.17 28.16
CA ALA A 71 8.14 12.02 27.63
C ALA A 71 7.64 12.92 26.49
N ILE A 72 6.90 12.36 25.53
CA ILE A 72 6.31 13.11 24.42
C ILE A 72 5.27 14.10 24.94
N ASP A 73 4.31 13.66 25.75
CA ASP A 73 3.25 14.51 26.31
C ASP A 73 3.85 15.69 27.10
N SER A 74 4.92 15.45 27.86
CA SER A 74 5.63 16.50 28.61
C SER A 74 6.37 17.47 27.69
N ALA A 75 6.96 16.99 26.59
CA ALA A 75 7.60 17.86 25.61
C ALA A 75 6.56 18.73 24.87
N THR A 76 5.45 18.13 24.44
CA THR A 76 4.33 18.82 23.80
C THR A 76 3.75 19.90 24.70
N ARG A 77 3.52 19.63 26.00
CA ARG A 77 3.00 20.62 26.96
C ARG A 77 3.91 21.84 27.14
N ARG A 78 5.22 21.71 26.92
CA ARG A 78 6.16 22.85 27.00
C ARG A 78 6.09 23.78 25.79
N GLY A 79 5.31 23.44 24.75
CA GLY A 79 5.07 24.29 23.59
C GLY A 79 6.26 24.46 22.63
N ALA A 80 7.40 23.82 22.89
CA ALA A 80 8.58 23.91 22.06
C ALA A 80 8.56 22.82 20.97
N SER A 81 8.19 23.20 19.74
CA SER A 81 8.10 22.27 18.60
C SER A 81 9.41 21.52 18.35
N VAL A 82 10.56 22.18 18.45
CA VAL A 82 11.89 21.57 18.24
C VAL A 82 12.19 20.49 19.29
N ALA A 83 12.03 20.83 20.57
CA ALA A 83 12.27 19.88 21.67
C ALA A 83 11.28 18.71 21.66
N THR A 84 10.05 18.94 21.17
CA THR A 84 9.06 17.88 20.94
C THR A 84 9.54 16.95 19.86
N THR A 85 9.96 17.47 18.71
CA THR A 85 10.51 16.66 17.60
C THR A 85 11.76 15.88 17.99
N GLU A 86 12.69 16.46 18.74
CA GLU A 86 13.85 15.72 19.25
C GLU A 86 13.45 14.57 20.20
N THR A 87 12.38 14.76 20.96
CA THR A 87 11.85 13.71 21.84
C THR A 87 11.13 12.62 21.04
N GLU A 88 10.30 12.99 20.06
CA GLU A 88 9.68 12.06 19.12
C GLU A 88 10.73 11.20 18.42
N LEU A 89 11.80 11.81 17.87
CA LEU A 89 12.86 11.08 17.16
C LEU A 89 13.56 10.05 18.05
N ARG A 90 13.91 10.42 19.28
CA ARG A 90 14.51 9.49 20.25
C ARG A 90 13.58 8.31 20.58
N VAL A 91 12.28 8.59 20.76
CA VAL A 91 11.27 7.55 21.01
C VAL A 91 11.12 6.64 19.80
N ILE A 92 11.02 7.20 18.59
CA ILE A 92 10.93 6.45 17.33
C ILE A 92 12.13 5.52 17.17
N ASP A 93 13.35 6.02 17.41
CA ASP A 93 14.56 5.23 17.30
C ASP A 93 14.59 4.07 18.31
N GLU A 94 14.16 4.32 19.56
CA GLU A 94 14.13 3.28 20.59
C GLU A 94 13.02 2.25 20.34
N LEU A 95 11.82 2.70 19.96
CA LEU A 95 10.71 1.83 19.59
C LEU A 95 11.11 0.94 18.43
N ARG A 96 11.68 1.52 17.37
CA ARG A 96 12.17 0.75 16.22
C ARG A 96 13.18 -0.31 16.64
N ARG A 97 14.25 0.07 17.34
CA ARG A 97 15.28 -0.89 17.78
C ARG A 97 14.70 -2.05 18.59
N ARG A 98 13.72 -1.77 19.46
CA ARG A 98 13.05 -2.81 20.26
C ARG A 98 12.14 -3.69 19.42
N LEU A 99 11.39 -3.11 18.47
CA LEU A 99 10.57 -3.87 17.54
C LEU A 99 11.43 -4.76 16.63
N ASP A 100 12.55 -4.24 16.10
CA ASP A 100 13.49 -5.01 15.28
C ASP A 100 14.13 -6.18 16.07
N ALA A 101 14.28 -6.04 17.40
CA ALA A 101 14.76 -7.11 18.26
C ALA A 101 13.70 -8.19 18.57
N ILE A 102 12.41 -7.86 18.43
CA ILE A 102 11.30 -8.74 18.80
C ILE A 102 10.66 -9.38 17.55
N ILE A 103 10.61 -8.65 16.43
CA ILE A 103 9.91 -9.02 15.21
C ILE A 103 10.92 -9.42 14.14
N ARG A 104 10.83 -10.66 13.69
CA ARG A 104 11.61 -11.14 12.54
C ARG A 104 10.91 -10.73 11.24
N GLN A 105 11.64 -10.07 10.35
CA GLN A 105 11.12 -9.73 9.02
C GLN A 105 10.94 -11.02 8.22
N ALA A 106 9.76 -11.19 7.61
CA ALA A 106 9.44 -12.30 6.74
C ALA A 106 9.65 -11.90 5.28
N ASP A 107 10.46 -12.66 4.55
CA ASP A 107 10.71 -12.45 3.12
C ASP A 107 9.75 -13.26 2.26
N GLY A 108 9.22 -12.64 1.18
CA GLY A 108 8.83 -13.26 -0.10
C GLY A 108 7.93 -14.51 -0.12
N GLY A 109 7.31 -14.90 1.00
CA GLY A 109 6.48 -16.09 1.12
C GLY A 109 4.98 -15.82 0.91
N SER A 110 4.18 -16.90 0.82
CA SER A 110 2.70 -16.83 0.69
C SER A 110 1.94 -16.37 1.94
N GLY A 111 2.65 -16.09 3.04
CA GLY A 111 2.05 -15.71 4.31
C GLY A 111 1.70 -14.23 4.36
N TYR A 112 0.42 -13.91 4.55
CA TYR A 112 -0.03 -12.55 4.83
C TYR A 112 -0.09 -12.31 6.34
N TRP A 113 0.92 -11.64 6.88
CA TRP A 113 1.00 -11.35 8.32
C TRP A 113 0.14 -10.13 8.68
N ASN A 114 -1.05 -10.38 9.22
CA ASN A 114 -1.88 -9.34 9.82
C ASN A 114 -1.53 -9.13 11.30
N LEU A 115 -2.14 -8.15 11.97
CA LEU A 115 -1.81 -7.85 13.37
C LEU A 115 -1.92 -9.08 14.31
N PRO A 116 -3.00 -9.90 14.29
CA PRO A 116 -3.03 -11.17 15.01
C PRO A 116 -1.82 -12.08 14.79
N ASP A 117 -1.43 -12.30 13.54
CA ASP A 117 -0.31 -13.20 13.19
C ASP A 117 1.02 -12.63 13.68
N VAL A 118 1.24 -11.32 13.51
CA VAL A 118 2.43 -10.61 13.99
C VAL A 118 2.56 -10.73 15.51
N LEU A 119 1.44 -10.57 16.23
CA LEU A 119 1.39 -10.65 17.69
C LEU A 119 1.59 -12.08 18.21
N ALA A 120 1.23 -13.10 17.44
CA ALA A 120 1.41 -14.51 17.82
C ALA A 120 2.84 -14.99 17.50
N ASP A 121 3.25 -14.83 16.24
CA ASP A 121 4.41 -15.56 15.69
C ASP A 121 5.69 -14.73 15.70
N ARG A 122 5.58 -13.44 16.04
CA ARG A 122 6.71 -12.50 16.04
C ARG A 122 7.37 -12.40 14.67
N ARG A 123 6.56 -12.54 13.62
CA ARG A 123 6.98 -12.38 12.22
C ARG A 123 6.08 -11.34 11.56
N ALA A 124 6.67 -10.48 10.77
CA ALA A 124 5.93 -9.46 10.06
C ALA A 124 6.50 -9.22 8.67
N GLN A 125 5.60 -8.87 7.76
CA GLN A 125 5.94 -8.19 6.52
C GLN A 125 5.50 -6.73 6.58
N CYS A 126 5.65 -6.00 5.48
CA CYS A 126 5.37 -4.57 5.35
C CYS A 126 4.03 -4.13 5.98
N LEU A 127 2.91 -4.76 5.61
CA LEU A 127 1.60 -4.38 6.17
C LEU A 127 1.49 -4.70 7.67
N GLY A 128 1.96 -5.86 8.11
CA GLY A 128 1.94 -6.26 9.52
C GLY A 128 2.76 -5.31 10.41
N ASN A 129 3.94 -4.90 9.93
CA ASN A 129 4.75 -3.87 10.59
C ASN A 129 4.01 -2.53 10.65
N CYS A 130 3.37 -2.10 9.56
CA CYS A 130 2.62 -0.85 9.53
C CYS A 130 1.45 -0.85 10.52
N GLN A 131 0.72 -1.97 10.65
CA GLN A 131 -0.34 -2.10 11.65
C GLN A 131 0.21 -2.01 13.07
N LEU A 132 1.33 -2.68 13.35
CA LEU A 132 1.96 -2.63 14.66
C LEU A 132 2.45 -1.22 15.01
N TRP A 133 3.08 -0.53 14.05
CA TRP A 133 3.48 0.87 14.18
C TRP A 133 2.29 1.81 14.34
N TYR A 134 1.20 1.59 13.60
CA TYR A 134 -0.02 2.37 13.73
C TYR A 134 -0.57 2.27 15.16
N VAL A 135 -0.66 1.07 15.73
CA VAL A 135 -1.19 0.92 17.10
C VAL A 135 -0.19 1.42 18.15
N LEU A 136 1.05 0.96 18.13
CA LEU A 136 2.02 1.27 19.19
C LEU A 136 2.55 2.70 19.08
N GLY A 137 2.84 3.16 17.86
CA GLY A 137 3.34 4.51 17.61
C GLY A 137 2.32 5.57 18.02
N ASN A 138 1.07 5.44 17.59
CA ASN A 138 0.03 6.37 18.01
C ASN A 138 -0.27 6.26 19.52
N ALA A 139 -0.15 5.07 20.13
CA ALA A 139 -0.32 4.91 21.58
C ALA A 139 0.75 5.66 22.40
N VAL A 140 1.99 5.72 21.90
CA VAL A 140 3.07 6.50 22.54
C VAL A 140 3.03 7.99 22.18
N GLY A 141 2.11 8.41 21.31
CA GLY A 141 1.92 9.81 20.92
C GLY A 141 2.70 10.25 19.68
N VAL A 142 3.31 9.33 18.92
CA VAL A 142 3.86 9.67 17.59
C VAL A 142 2.79 9.42 16.53
N ARG A 143 2.60 10.38 15.62
CA ARG A 143 1.50 10.35 14.65
C ARG A 143 1.88 9.47 13.47
N VAL A 144 1.36 8.24 13.45
CA VAL A 144 1.67 7.25 12.41
C VAL A 144 0.55 7.17 11.38
N ALA A 145 0.95 7.21 10.11
CA ALA A 145 0.15 6.89 8.95
C ALA A 145 0.83 5.77 8.15
N ALA A 146 0.10 5.18 7.20
CA ALA A 146 0.62 4.21 6.27
C ALA A 146 0.87 4.87 4.90
N LEU A 147 1.90 4.40 4.20
CA LEU A 147 2.19 4.73 2.81
C LEU A 147 2.07 3.47 1.99
N GLU A 148 1.10 3.40 1.08
CA GLU A 148 1.17 2.41 0.02
C GLU A 148 2.37 2.73 -0.87
N VAL A 149 3.10 1.68 -1.25
CA VAL A 149 4.27 1.75 -2.10
C VAL A 149 4.06 0.78 -3.25
N SER A 150 4.08 1.27 -4.48
CA SER A 150 3.97 0.39 -5.65
C SER A 150 5.30 0.19 -6.38
N ARG A 151 6.31 1.03 -6.09
CA ARG A 151 7.68 0.84 -6.60
C ARG A 151 8.70 1.18 -5.51
N PRO A 152 9.34 0.19 -4.88
CA PRO A 152 10.30 0.44 -3.83
C PRO A 152 11.59 1.08 -4.37
N ALA A 153 12.39 1.67 -3.47
CA ALA A 153 13.66 2.29 -3.87
C ALA A 153 14.63 1.22 -4.43
N ASP A 154 14.63 0.07 -3.75
CA ASP A 154 15.45 -1.10 -4.03
C ASP A 154 14.59 -2.24 -4.56
N GLY A 155 14.87 -2.69 -5.77
CA GLY A 155 14.12 -3.75 -6.45
C GLY A 155 12.78 -3.31 -7.06
N GLU A 156 12.05 -4.28 -7.59
CA GLU A 156 10.66 -4.15 -8.04
C GLU A 156 9.79 -5.07 -7.18
N LEU A 157 8.52 -4.71 -7.00
CA LEU A 157 7.59 -5.61 -6.34
C LEU A 157 7.32 -6.84 -7.22
N GLY A 158 7.17 -7.98 -6.55
CA GLY A 158 6.72 -9.21 -7.19
C GLY A 158 5.34 -9.03 -7.82
N GLU A 159 4.99 -9.94 -8.73
CA GLU A 159 3.64 -9.91 -9.31
C GLU A 159 2.60 -10.13 -8.20
N HIS A 160 1.58 -9.28 -8.15
CA HIS A 160 0.51 -9.29 -7.14
C HIS A 160 0.95 -8.96 -5.70
N GLU A 161 2.12 -8.32 -5.51
CA GLU A 161 2.57 -7.86 -4.21
C GLU A 161 2.17 -6.41 -3.95
N THR A 162 1.39 -6.18 -2.89
CA THR A 162 1.21 -4.83 -2.32
C THR A 162 2.24 -4.57 -1.25
N HIS A 163 2.81 -3.37 -1.24
CA HIS A 163 3.78 -2.96 -0.24
C HIS A 163 3.31 -1.72 0.50
N VAL A 164 3.54 -1.69 1.82
CA VAL A 164 3.13 -0.58 2.68
C VAL A 164 4.28 -0.22 3.61
N ALA A 165 4.67 1.05 3.62
CA ALA A 165 5.68 1.62 4.49
C ALA A 165 5.04 2.46 5.62
N THR A 166 5.74 2.62 6.73
CA THR A 166 5.30 3.43 7.86
C THR A 166 5.72 4.89 7.64
N LEU A 167 4.79 5.83 7.81
CA LEU A 167 5.06 7.26 7.77
C LEU A 167 4.73 7.91 9.11
N ILE A 168 5.69 8.60 9.71
CA ILE A 168 5.55 9.21 11.03
C ILE A 168 5.63 10.72 10.89
N ARG A 169 4.59 11.45 11.33
CA ARG A 169 4.56 12.92 11.33
C ARG A 169 5.12 13.48 12.64
N LEU A 170 6.10 14.36 12.50
CA LEU A 170 6.78 15.04 13.60
C LEU A 170 6.12 16.38 13.93
N ALA A 171 6.29 16.84 15.18
CA ALA A 171 5.71 18.08 15.70
C ALA A 171 6.03 19.31 14.84
N ASP A 172 7.23 19.37 14.25
CA ASP A 172 7.66 20.46 13.36
C ASP A 172 7.12 20.40 11.92
N GLY A 173 6.21 19.45 11.63
CA GLY A 173 5.56 19.30 10.34
C GLY A 173 6.35 18.47 9.31
N ARG A 174 7.58 18.04 9.63
CA ARG A 174 8.30 17.03 8.84
C ARG A 174 7.70 15.64 9.06
N VAL A 175 8.11 14.71 8.21
CA VAL A 175 7.77 13.29 8.30
C VAL A 175 9.04 12.44 8.26
N ARG A 176 8.99 11.25 8.86
CA ARG A 176 10.01 10.21 8.73
C ARG A 176 9.35 8.95 8.21
N MET A 177 9.93 8.35 7.17
CA MET A 177 9.48 7.10 6.60
C MET A 177 10.35 5.97 7.10
N ILE A 178 9.71 4.90 7.58
CA ILE A 178 10.35 3.66 8.04
C ILE A 178 9.76 2.52 7.24
N ASP A 179 10.61 1.82 6.51
CA ASP A 179 10.23 0.58 5.84
C ASP A 179 11.24 -0.51 6.21
N THR A 180 10.80 -1.39 7.10
CA THR A 180 11.59 -2.47 7.66
C THR A 180 11.84 -3.60 6.65
N ARG A 181 11.01 -3.76 5.61
CA ARG A 181 11.20 -4.81 4.58
C ARG A 181 12.42 -4.51 3.72
N TYR A 182 12.61 -3.25 3.34
CA TYR A 182 13.72 -2.81 2.49
C TYR A 182 14.83 -2.08 3.27
N GLY A 183 14.78 -2.10 4.60
CA GLY A 183 15.80 -1.47 5.45
C GLY A 183 15.86 0.06 5.33
N ILE A 184 14.79 0.69 4.85
CA ILE A 184 14.74 2.11 4.57
C ILE A 184 14.40 2.92 5.82
N ASP A 185 15.18 3.96 6.05
CA ASP A 185 14.90 5.05 6.99
C ASP A 185 15.23 6.37 6.31
N SER A 186 14.22 7.20 6.06
CA SER A 186 14.41 8.43 5.30
C SER A 186 15.09 9.55 6.10
N GLY A 187 15.12 9.45 7.43
CA GLY A 187 15.23 10.63 8.29
C GLY A 187 14.07 11.63 8.07
N PRO A 188 14.05 12.77 8.78
CA PRO A 188 12.99 13.76 8.66
C PRO A 188 13.02 14.56 7.35
N PHE A 189 11.92 14.62 6.60
CA PHE A 189 11.76 15.43 5.38
C PHE A 189 10.38 16.12 5.31
N ARG A 190 10.23 17.11 4.43
CA ARG A 190 8.95 17.81 4.22
C ARG A 190 8.12 17.11 3.16
N PHE A 191 7.16 16.29 3.58
CA PHE A 191 6.32 15.51 2.66
C PHE A 191 5.62 16.39 1.63
N GLY A 192 4.99 17.50 2.04
CA GLY A 192 4.23 18.35 1.12
C GLY A 192 5.08 19.01 0.02
N GLU A 193 6.38 19.22 0.26
CA GLU A 193 7.30 19.73 -0.78
C GLU A 193 7.65 18.66 -1.79
N VAL A 194 7.95 17.44 -1.32
CA VAL A 194 8.16 16.27 -2.18
C VAL A 194 6.88 15.97 -2.97
N TYR A 195 5.74 15.90 -2.28
CA TYR A 195 4.44 15.59 -2.86
C TYR A 195 3.96 16.63 -3.87
N ARG A 196 4.01 17.93 -3.57
CA ARG A 196 3.58 18.97 -4.54
C ARG A 196 4.41 18.95 -5.80
N ARG A 197 5.70 18.61 -5.68
CA ARG A 197 6.60 18.61 -6.81
C ARG A 197 6.38 17.41 -7.72
N TYR A 198 5.87 16.29 -7.18
CA TYR A 198 5.88 15.02 -7.90
C TYR A 198 4.53 14.26 -7.95
N GLY A 199 3.51 14.66 -7.19
CA GLY A 199 2.14 14.12 -7.27
C GLY A 199 1.79 13.06 -6.21
N THR A 200 0.70 12.31 -6.44
CA THR A 200 0.25 11.14 -5.65
C THR A 200 1.05 9.87 -5.91
N TRP A 201 1.79 9.84 -7.01
CA TRP A 201 2.50 8.67 -7.51
C TRP A 201 3.76 9.16 -8.23
N TRP A 202 4.91 9.20 -7.55
CA TRP A 202 6.12 9.83 -8.09
C TRP A 202 7.37 8.95 -8.10
N SER A 203 8.19 9.07 -9.15
CA SER A 203 9.30 8.18 -9.53
C SER A 203 10.71 8.63 -9.12
N ARG A 204 11.68 7.69 -9.14
CA ARG A 204 13.08 7.95 -8.71
C ARG A 204 13.80 9.01 -9.54
N ALA A 205 13.48 9.13 -10.84
CA ALA A 205 14.07 10.14 -11.72
C ALA A 205 13.81 11.56 -11.19
N GLU A 206 12.71 11.71 -10.45
CA GLU A 206 12.25 12.98 -9.91
C GLU A 206 12.82 13.23 -8.49
N LEU A 207 13.28 12.18 -7.79
CA LEU A 207 13.72 12.21 -6.38
C LEU A 207 15.25 12.14 -6.16
N SER A 208 16.07 12.66 -7.07
CA SER A 208 17.54 12.47 -7.06
C SER A 208 18.26 12.83 -5.74
N ALA A 209 17.67 13.67 -4.89
CA ALA A 209 18.18 14.06 -3.56
C ALA A 209 17.80 13.09 -2.41
N HIS A 210 16.86 12.17 -2.61
CA HIS A 210 16.28 11.34 -1.55
C HIS A 210 16.46 9.84 -1.86
N ARG A 211 17.72 9.40 -1.89
CA ARG A 211 18.12 8.06 -2.37
C ARG A 211 17.48 6.88 -1.62
N SER A 212 16.99 7.10 -0.40
CA SER A 212 16.29 6.10 0.41
C SER A 212 14.76 6.20 0.33
N LEU A 213 14.17 7.07 -0.50
CA LEU A 213 12.73 7.11 -0.68
C LEU A 213 12.25 6.19 -1.80
N HIS A 214 11.07 5.60 -1.60
CA HIS A 214 10.39 4.80 -2.62
C HIS A 214 10.02 5.63 -3.85
N ARG A 215 9.90 4.94 -5.00
CA ARG A 215 9.68 5.51 -6.34
C ARG A 215 8.20 5.57 -6.76
N ARG A 216 7.26 5.27 -5.88
CA ARG A 216 5.84 5.59 -6.06
C ARG A 216 5.16 5.31 -4.74
N VAL A 217 4.58 6.34 -4.12
CA VAL A 217 3.90 6.17 -2.84
C VAL A 217 2.60 6.95 -2.77
N ARG A 218 1.60 6.39 -2.11
CA ARG A 218 0.32 7.02 -1.80
C ARG A 218 0.09 6.98 -0.29
N VAL A 219 -0.30 8.10 0.32
CA VAL A 219 -0.69 8.08 1.75
C VAL A 219 -2.02 7.37 1.88
N LEU A 220 -2.07 6.38 2.77
CA LEU A 220 -3.30 5.71 3.15
C LEU A 220 -3.88 6.39 4.38
N ASP A 221 -5.16 6.72 4.30
CA ASP A 221 -5.96 7.04 5.47
C ASP A 221 -6.43 5.75 6.17
N ARG A 222 -7.35 5.88 7.12
CA ARG A 222 -7.93 4.73 7.82
C ARG A 222 -8.56 3.73 6.85
N SER A 223 -9.40 4.20 5.93
CA SER A 223 -10.13 3.35 4.98
C SER A 223 -9.17 2.64 4.04
N GLY A 224 -8.11 3.31 3.60
CA GLY A 224 -7.05 2.71 2.80
C GLY A 224 -6.27 1.61 3.53
N ILE A 225 -6.00 1.76 4.84
CA ILE A 225 -5.38 0.70 5.64
C ILE A 225 -6.32 -0.51 5.77
N GLU A 226 -7.60 -0.27 6.08
CA GLU A 226 -8.60 -1.33 6.16
C GLU A 226 -8.77 -2.05 4.81
N ALA A 227 -8.81 -1.31 3.71
CA ALA A 227 -8.85 -1.83 2.35
C ALA A 227 -7.63 -2.71 2.02
N ALA A 228 -6.42 -2.29 2.43
CA ALA A 228 -5.20 -3.08 2.27
C ALA A 228 -5.21 -4.38 3.09
N ILE A 229 -5.82 -4.37 4.29
CA ILE A 229 -6.03 -5.59 5.09
C ILE A 229 -6.98 -6.53 4.36
N LEU A 230 -8.12 -6.02 3.86
CA LEU A 230 -9.09 -6.82 3.10
C LEU A 230 -8.49 -7.40 1.83
N LEU A 231 -7.69 -6.62 1.09
CA LEU A 231 -6.95 -7.09 -0.08
C LEU A 231 -6.05 -8.29 0.25
N ASN A 232 -5.33 -8.24 1.37
CA ASN A 232 -4.46 -9.34 1.79
C ASN A 232 -5.26 -10.59 2.21
N ILE A 233 -6.38 -10.40 2.92
CA ILE A 233 -7.28 -11.51 3.27
C ILE A 233 -7.83 -12.15 1.99
N GLY A 234 -8.37 -11.34 1.07
CA GLY A 234 -8.89 -11.81 -0.21
C GLY A 234 -7.82 -12.56 -1.01
N ASN A 235 -6.58 -12.04 -1.06
CA ASN A 235 -5.46 -12.71 -1.72
C ASN A 235 -5.11 -14.06 -1.08
N THR A 236 -5.35 -14.22 0.21
CA THR A 236 -5.13 -15.50 0.92
C THR A 236 -6.16 -16.53 0.47
N TYR A 237 -7.45 -16.18 0.46
CA TYR A 237 -8.52 -17.05 -0.06
C TYR A 237 -8.30 -17.39 -1.53
N ARG A 238 -7.98 -16.39 -2.34
CA ARG A 238 -7.71 -16.51 -3.77
C ARG A 238 -6.60 -17.52 -4.07
N ARG A 239 -5.46 -17.42 -3.38
CA ARG A 239 -4.31 -18.33 -3.57
C ARG A 239 -4.62 -19.75 -3.11
N ALA A 240 -5.56 -19.92 -2.19
CA ALA A 240 -6.07 -21.21 -1.78
C ALA A 240 -7.17 -21.77 -2.72
N GLY A 241 -7.52 -21.04 -3.80
CA GLY A 241 -8.55 -21.45 -4.77
C GLY A 241 -9.98 -21.13 -4.34
N HIS A 242 -10.16 -20.41 -3.23
CA HIS A 242 -11.45 -20.03 -2.67
C HIS A 242 -11.92 -18.67 -3.23
N ASP A 243 -12.21 -18.65 -4.53
CA ASP A 243 -12.52 -17.41 -5.25
C ASP A 243 -13.89 -16.82 -4.90
N ALA A 244 -14.87 -17.68 -4.59
CA ALA A 244 -16.20 -17.26 -4.18
C ALA A 244 -16.18 -16.53 -2.83
N GLU A 245 -15.28 -16.93 -1.93
CA GLU A 245 -15.05 -16.31 -0.64
C GLU A 245 -14.20 -15.03 -0.77
N ALA A 246 -13.26 -14.98 -1.72
CA ALA A 246 -12.42 -13.82 -1.96
C ALA A 246 -13.19 -12.62 -2.56
N ALA A 247 -14.13 -12.87 -3.49
CA ALA A 247 -14.87 -11.83 -4.19
C ALA A 247 -15.55 -10.79 -3.27
N PRO A 248 -16.42 -11.16 -2.31
CA PRO A 248 -17.07 -10.18 -1.44
C PRO A 248 -16.09 -9.42 -0.52
N ILE A 249 -14.92 -9.99 -0.25
CA ILE A 249 -13.85 -9.34 0.54
C ILE A 249 -13.20 -8.24 -0.30
N TYR A 250 -12.92 -8.51 -1.57
CA TYR A 250 -12.39 -7.50 -2.49
C TYR A 250 -13.40 -6.39 -2.75
N ASP A 251 -14.69 -6.70 -2.92
CA ASP A 251 -15.74 -5.69 -3.12
C ASP A 251 -15.84 -4.73 -1.93
N ARG A 252 -15.75 -5.25 -0.71
CA ARG A 252 -15.69 -4.41 0.50
C ARG A 252 -14.42 -3.55 0.51
N GLY A 253 -13.27 -4.12 0.13
CA GLY A 253 -12.02 -3.37 0.01
C GLY A 253 -12.14 -2.22 -0.99
N LEU A 254 -12.71 -2.47 -2.16
CA LEU A 254 -12.91 -1.48 -3.22
C LEU A 254 -13.94 -0.41 -2.83
N THR A 255 -14.92 -0.75 -1.99
CA THR A 255 -15.86 0.23 -1.41
C THR A 255 -15.13 1.21 -0.48
N LEU A 256 -14.11 0.76 0.24
CA LEU A 256 -13.31 1.58 1.15
C LEU A 256 -12.22 2.39 0.44
N ASP A 257 -11.65 1.84 -0.64
CA ASP A 257 -10.58 2.45 -1.42
C ASP A 257 -10.78 2.20 -2.93
N PRO A 258 -11.70 2.94 -3.58
CA PRO A 258 -12.05 2.75 -4.99
C PRO A 258 -10.89 3.06 -5.94
N ASP A 259 -9.94 3.89 -5.49
CA ASP A 259 -8.77 4.32 -6.23
C ASP A 259 -7.55 3.40 -6.03
N SER A 260 -7.73 2.23 -5.38
CA SER A 260 -6.67 1.23 -5.24
C SER A 260 -6.45 0.46 -6.55
N PRO A 261 -5.28 0.59 -7.21
CA PRO A 261 -4.98 -0.20 -8.40
C PRO A 261 -4.95 -1.70 -8.10
N ALA A 262 -4.44 -2.08 -6.92
CA ALA A 262 -4.28 -3.47 -6.53
C ALA A 262 -5.62 -4.16 -6.25
N LEU A 263 -6.60 -3.47 -5.64
CA LEU A 263 -7.95 -4.00 -5.47
C LEU A 263 -8.67 -4.14 -6.81
N ASN A 264 -8.60 -3.13 -7.68
CA ASN A 264 -9.17 -3.22 -9.03
C ASN A 264 -8.59 -4.39 -9.84
N LEU A 265 -7.28 -4.63 -9.73
CA LEU A 265 -6.63 -5.78 -10.34
C LEU A 265 -7.11 -7.12 -9.74
N ALA A 266 -7.18 -7.22 -8.41
CA ALA A 266 -7.62 -8.42 -7.72
C ALA A 266 -9.08 -8.79 -8.03
N VAL A 267 -9.97 -7.79 -8.10
CA VAL A 267 -11.35 -7.97 -8.59
C VAL A 267 -11.34 -8.47 -10.03
N GLY A 268 -10.56 -7.81 -10.91
CA GLY A 268 -10.42 -8.21 -12.31
C GLY A 268 -9.98 -9.65 -12.52
N GLU A 269 -8.97 -10.11 -11.77
CA GLU A 269 -8.48 -11.49 -11.79
C GLU A 269 -9.51 -12.50 -11.24
N THR A 270 -10.35 -12.06 -10.31
CA THR A 270 -11.40 -12.89 -9.72
C THR A 270 -12.57 -13.04 -10.69
N CYS A 271 -13.03 -11.94 -11.30
CA CYS A 271 -14.00 -11.96 -12.40
C CYS A 271 -13.52 -12.80 -13.59
N PHE A 272 -12.23 -12.69 -13.96
CA PHE A 272 -11.65 -13.50 -15.03
C PHE A 272 -11.79 -14.99 -14.77
N ARG A 273 -11.48 -15.44 -13.54
CA ARG A 273 -11.62 -16.86 -13.14
C ARG A 273 -13.07 -17.31 -12.99
N ALA A 274 -13.97 -16.40 -12.60
CA ALA A 274 -15.41 -16.64 -12.56
C ALA A 274 -16.08 -16.68 -13.96
N GLY A 275 -15.37 -16.24 -15.01
CA GLY A 275 -15.91 -16.20 -16.37
C GLY A 275 -16.71 -14.93 -16.69
N THR A 276 -16.73 -13.92 -15.81
CA THR A 276 -17.39 -12.63 -16.08
C THR A 276 -16.42 -11.67 -16.78
N TRP A 277 -16.17 -11.94 -18.07
CA TRP A 277 -15.07 -11.35 -18.83
C TRP A 277 -15.18 -9.82 -18.99
N ASP A 278 -16.39 -9.29 -19.14
CA ASP A 278 -16.61 -7.84 -19.27
C ASP A 278 -16.31 -7.10 -17.95
N GLU A 279 -16.63 -7.71 -16.81
CA GLU A 279 -16.32 -7.15 -15.49
C GLU A 279 -14.82 -7.21 -15.19
N ALA A 280 -14.19 -8.31 -15.62
CA ALA A 280 -12.74 -8.45 -15.57
C ALA A 280 -12.05 -7.34 -16.36
N GLU A 281 -12.48 -7.11 -17.61
CA GLU A 281 -11.88 -6.08 -18.47
C GLU A 281 -12.04 -4.69 -17.85
N ARG A 282 -13.24 -4.35 -17.37
CA ARG A 282 -13.51 -3.06 -16.71
C ARG A 282 -12.58 -2.83 -15.52
N SER A 283 -12.47 -3.80 -14.63
CA SER A 283 -11.68 -3.69 -13.40
C SER A 283 -10.17 -3.64 -13.69
N ILE A 284 -9.68 -4.47 -14.63
CA ILE A 284 -8.27 -4.44 -15.05
C ILE A 284 -7.93 -3.09 -15.71
N ARG A 285 -8.80 -2.55 -16.57
CA ARG A 285 -8.59 -1.23 -17.17
C ARG A 285 -8.62 -0.10 -16.14
N ALA A 286 -9.47 -0.20 -15.11
CA ALA A 286 -9.45 0.73 -13.99
C ALA A 286 -8.12 0.68 -13.23
N ALA A 287 -7.58 -0.51 -12.97
CA ALA A 287 -6.25 -0.67 -12.38
C ALA A 287 -5.15 -0.02 -13.24
N ILE A 288 -5.18 -0.18 -14.57
CA ILE A 288 -4.24 0.48 -15.50
C ILE A 288 -4.42 2.00 -15.51
N ALA A 289 -5.65 2.50 -15.41
CA ALA A 289 -5.89 3.94 -15.36
C ALA A 289 -5.33 4.59 -14.09
N LEU A 290 -5.42 3.89 -12.96
CA LEU A 290 -4.89 4.32 -11.65
C LEU A 290 -3.37 4.10 -11.55
N ASP A 291 -2.84 3.05 -12.18
CA ASP A 291 -1.41 2.75 -12.31
C ASP A 291 -1.02 2.35 -13.75
N PRO A 292 -0.69 3.33 -14.61
CA PRO A 292 -0.23 3.07 -15.99
C PRO A 292 1.12 2.36 -16.09
N GLU A 293 1.75 2.06 -14.96
CA GLU A 293 3.03 1.37 -14.87
C GLU A 293 2.91 0.01 -14.16
N CYS A 294 1.69 -0.45 -13.90
CA CYS A 294 1.41 -1.76 -13.34
C CYS A 294 1.57 -2.86 -14.41
N SER A 295 2.75 -3.51 -14.43
CA SER A 295 3.03 -4.63 -15.34
C SER A 295 1.99 -5.74 -15.24
N ASP A 296 1.56 -6.07 -14.02
CA ASP A 296 0.62 -7.18 -13.76
C ASP A 296 -0.76 -6.89 -14.36
N ALA A 297 -1.24 -5.65 -14.29
CA ALA A 297 -2.51 -5.27 -14.90
C ALA A 297 -2.47 -5.38 -16.43
N TYR A 298 -1.34 -5.03 -17.06
CA TYR A 298 -1.15 -5.26 -18.49
C TYR A 298 -1.05 -6.74 -18.85
N ALA A 299 -0.39 -7.55 -18.02
CA ALA A 299 -0.33 -9.01 -18.21
C ALA A 299 -1.72 -9.65 -18.08
N ALA A 300 -2.50 -9.24 -17.08
CA ALA A 300 -3.88 -9.68 -16.87
C ALA A 300 -4.78 -9.29 -18.05
N LEU A 301 -4.68 -8.04 -18.53
CA LEU A 301 -5.42 -7.58 -19.72
C LEU A 301 -5.05 -8.42 -20.95
N GLY A 302 -3.76 -8.65 -21.16
CA GLY A 302 -3.27 -9.48 -22.26
C GLY A 302 -3.80 -10.91 -22.22
N THR A 303 -3.80 -11.55 -21.05
CA THR A 303 -4.39 -12.88 -20.84
C THR A 303 -5.90 -12.88 -21.13
N LEU A 304 -6.63 -11.88 -20.66
CA LEU A 304 -8.07 -11.75 -20.92
C LEU A 304 -8.37 -11.60 -22.41
N LEU A 305 -7.65 -10.69 -23.10
CA LEU A 305 -7.81 -10.45 -24.53
C LEU A 305 -7.43 -11.68 -25.37
N THR A 306 -6.41 -12.43 -24.94
CA THR A 306 -6.06 -13.74 -25.53
C THR A 306 -7.24 -14.70 -25.41
N ARG A 307 -7.91 -14.79 -24.26
CA ARG A 307 -9.12 -15.64 -24.11
C ARG A 307 -10.29 -15.19 -24.99
N GLN A 308 -10.39 -13.90 -25.28
CA GLN A 308 -11.39 -13.31 -26.17
C GLN A 308 -11.02 -13.40 -27.66
N ASN A 309 -9.91 -14.07 -28.02
CA ASN A 309 -9.35 -14.13 -29.37
C ASN A 309 -8.97 -12.75 -29.98
N LYS A 310 -8.81 -11.71 -29.17
CA LYS A 310 -8.38 -10.37 -29.56
C LYS A 310 -6.85 -10.30 -29.59
N TRP A 311 -6.23 -11.11 -30.44
CA TRP A 311 -4.78 -11.39 -30.40
C TRP A 311 -3.91 -10.15 -30.57
N ALA A 312 -4.26 -9.23 -31.47
CA ALA A 312 -3.48 -8.02 -31.71
C ALA A 312 -3.45 -7.09 -30.48
N GLU A 313 -4.61 -6.89 -29.84
CA GLU A 313 -4.70 -6.11 -28.60
C GLU A 313 -4.00 -6.81 -27.43
N ALA A 314 -4.10 -8.14 -27.36
CA ALA A 314 -3.40 -8.94 -26.36
C ALA A 314 -1.88 -8.80 -26.47
N THR A 315 -1.33 -8.91 -27.68
CA THR A 315 0.10 -8.71 -27.95
C THR A 315 0.55 -7.31 -27.52
N ALA A 316 -0.21 -6.26 -27.86
CA ALA A 316 0.12 -4.90 -27.46
C ALA A 316 0.15 -4.72 -25.92
N ALA A 317 -0.84 -5.29 -25.22
CA ALA A 317 -0.87 -5.26 -23.75
C ALA A 317 0.32 -6.03 -23.14
N LEU A 318 0.64 -7.22 -23.65
CA LEU A 318 1.73 -8.05 -23.15
C LEU A 318 3.12 -7.46 -23.47
N GLN A 319 3.28 -6.79 -24.61
CA GLN A 319 4.48 -6.01 -24.91
C GLN A 319 4.68 -4.89 -23.88
N ARG A 320 3.60 -4.24 -23.45
CA ARG A 320 3.68 -3.22 -22.39
C ARG A 320 4.07 -3.83 -21.05
N ALA A 321 3.52 -4.99 -20.69
CA ALA A 321 3.91 -5.71 -19.48
C ALA A 321 5.42 -6.08 -19.51
N VAL A 322 5.90 -6.68 -20.59
CA VAL A 322 7.33 -7.05 -20.76
C VAL A 322 8.23 -5.80 -20.77
N ALA A 323 7.80 -4.69 -21.37
CA ALA A 323 8.57 -3.44 -21.33
C ALA A 323 8.68 -2.87 -19.92
N LEU A 324 7.64 -3.04 -19.08
CA LEU A 324 7.65 -2.61 -17.69
C LEU A 324 8.43 -3.56 -16.78
N LYS A 325 8.44 -4.87 -17.08
CA LYS A 325 9.16 -5.90 -16.33
C LYS A 325 9.86 -6.89 -17.29
N PRO A 326 11.04 -6.53 -17.83
CA PRO A 326 11.72 -7.30 -18.89
C PRO A 326 12.15 -8.72 -18.51
N HIS A 327 12.14 -9.03 -17.21
CA HIS A 327 12.60 -10.30 -16.67
C HIS A 327 11.46 -11.15 -16.08
N SER A 328 10.18 -10.84 -16.36
CA SER A 328 9.06 -11.73 -15.99
C SER A 328 8.94 -12.90 -16.97
N PRO A 329 9.26 -14.16 -16.57
CA PRO A 329 9.14 -15.30 -17.46
C PRO A 329 7.68 -15.57 -17.85
N ASP A 330 6.73 -15.33 -16.95
CA ASP A 330 5.30 -15.51 -17.19
C ASP A 330 4.79 -14.52 -18.25
N ALA A 331 5.12 -13.22 -18.12
CA ALA A 331 4.73 -12.23 -19.12
C ALA A 331 5.33 -12.52 -20.51
N ILE A 332 6.60 -12.96 -20.55
CA ILE A 332 7.27 -13.36 -21.81
C ILE A 332 6.59 -14.58 -22.43
N GLN A 333 6.24 -15.59 -21.63
CA GLN A 333 5.54 -16.78 -22.14
C GLN A 333 4.16 -16.42 -22.69
N ARG A 334 3.39 -15.59 -21.97
CA ARG A 334 2.08 -15.11 -22.42
C ARG A 334 2.20 -14.30 -23.71
N LEU A 335 3.21 -13.43 -23.84
CA LEU A 335 3.47 -12.66 -25.05
C LEU A 335 3.70 -13.57 -26.26
N ARG A 336 4.58 -14.58 -26.12
CA ARG A 336 4.87 -15.55 -27.19
C ARG A 336 3.63 -16.31 -27.65
N GLU A 337 2.77 -16.70 -26.71
CA GLU A 337 1.51 -17.36 -27.05
C GLU A 337 0.58 -16.41 -27.83
N ALA A 338 0.43 -15.17 -27.39
CA ALA A 338 -0.39 -14.19 -28.10
C ALA A 338 0.12 -13.89 -29.52
N GLU A 339 1.44 -13.75 -29.70
CA GLU A 339 2.08 -13.55 -31.01
C GLU A 339 1.88 -14.75 -31.94
N ARG A 340 2.00 -15.98 -31.42
CA ARG A 340 1.74 -17.20 -32.18
C ARG A 340 0.29 -17.24 -32.69
N ARG A 341 -0.68 -16.95 -31.81
CA ARG A 341 -2.11 -16.91 -32.17
C ARG A 341 -2.42 -15.84 -33.21
N LEU A 342 -1.80 -14.67 -33.09
CA LEU A 342 -1.93 -13.59 -34.07
C LEU A 342 -1.40 -14.01 -35.44
N ALA A 343 -0.24 -14.66 -35.49
CA ALA A 343 0.34 -15.16 -36.72
C ALA A 343 -0.56 -16.22 -37.38
N GLU A 344 -1.06 -17.20 -36.61
CA GLU A 344 -1.96 -18.25 -37.10
C GLU A 344 -3.26 -17.67 -37.70
N ALA A 345 -3.86 -16.67 -37.03
CA ALA A 345 -5.04 -15.98 -37.55
C ALA A 345 -4.74 -15.23 -38.86
N GLY A 346 -3.55 -14.63 -38.98
CA GLY A 346 -3.12 -13.97 -40.22
C GLY A 346 -2.94 -14.92 -41.40
N HIS A 347 -2.42 -16.13 -41.15
CA HIS A 347 -2.28 -17.16 -42.20
C HIS A 347 -3.62 -17.74 -42.63
N ALA A 348 -4.56 -17.95 -41.68
CA ALA A 348 -5.90 -18.46 -41.97
C ALA A 348 -6.73 -17.53 -42.87
N VAL A 349 -6.46 -16.21 -42.85
CA VAL A 349 -7.12 -15.22 -43.71
C VAL A 349 -6.50 -15.15 -45.11
N GLN A 350 -5.29 -15.69 -45.32
CA GLN A 350 -4.54 -15.62 -46.57
C GLN A 350 -4.57 -16.89 -47.42
N THR A 351 -5.11 -18.00 -46.92
CA THR A 351 -5.37 -19.22 -47.70
C THR A 351 -6.77 -19.18 -48.32
N PRO A 352 -6.91 -18.94 -49.65
CA PRO A 352 -8.19 -18.99 -50.36
C PRO A 352 -8.76 -20.41 -50.52
#